data_AF-A0A929NQ98-F1
#
_entry.id   AF-A0A929NQ98-F1
#
_cell.length_a   1.000
_cell.length_b   1.000
_cell.length_c   1.000
_cell.angle_alpha   90.00
_cell.angle_beta   90.00
_cell.angle_gamma   90.00
#
_symmetry.space_group_name_H-M   'P 1'
#
loop_
_entity.id
_entity.type
_entity.pdbx_description
1 polymer ?
#
loop_
_entity_poly.entity_id
_entity_poly.type
_entity_poly.pdbx_seq_one_letter_code
_entity_poly.pdbx_strand_id
1 'polypeptide(L)'
;PDIIIASSSSGLMPTAIQADCKHPERVLIGHPFNPVYLLPLCEVVGGSKTSADNIKRAMAFYTSIGMHALHVRKEIEGYLSDRLQEAVWREILHLVNDGVATTGELDDAIKYGPGLRWAFMGTNMIFHMAGGDTGMRHMLHQFGPALKLPWTKLEAPELTDELIDRMVEGTHEQAGGKTVKELEQLRDNCLIDIMRSLQKYEIASGKVLADDEARRKAGG
;
A
#
# COMPACT_ATOMS: atom_id res chain seq x y z
N PRO A 1 28.05 -7.41 16.86
CA PRO A 1 28.04 -6.99 15.44
C PRO A 1 26.83 -6.08 15.20
N ASP A 2 27.05 -4.87 14.67
CA ASP A 2 26.09 -3.76 14.87
C ASP A 2 25.29 -3.37 13.61
N ILE A 3 25.49 -4.11 12.51
CA ILE A 3 24.87 -3.85 11.21
C ILE A 3 23.48 -4.50 11.13
N ILE A 4 22.47 -3.72 10.73
CA ILE A 4 21.11 -4.20 10.48
C ILE A 4 21.08 -5.06 9.22
N ILE A 5 20.33 -6.16 9.24
CA ILE A 5 20.00 -6.99 8.09
C ILE A 5 18.51 -6.79 7.81
N ALA A 6 18.20 -6.09 6.72
CA ALA A 6 16.83 -5.84 6.27
C ALA A 6 16.52 -6.68 5.03
N SER A 7 15.49 -7.52 5.10
CA SER A 7 14.95 -8.24 3.95
C SER A 7 13.85 -7.41 3.28
N SER A 8 13.78 -7.46 1.95
CA SER A 8 12.76 -6.78 1.15
C SER A 8 11.58 -7.69 0.78
N SER A 9 11.38 -8.79 1.53
CA SER A 9 10.22 -9.67 1.33
C SER A 9 8.91 -8.91 1.49
N SER A 10 7.89 -9.26 0.69
CA SER A 10 6.53 -8.69 0.75
C SER A 10 5.54 -9.51 1.58
N GLY A 11 5.96 -10.65 2.15
CA GLY A 11 5.03 -11.53 2.86
C GLY A 11 5.64 -12.48 3.89
N LEU A 12 6.96 -12.65 3.91
CA LEU A 12 7.58 -13.52 4.91
C LEU A 12 7.61 -12.84 6.28
N MET A 13 7.32 -13.62 7.31
CA MET A 13 7.40 -13.16 8.69
C MET A 13 8.86 -12.97 9.11
N PRO A 14 9.27 -11.81 9.64
CA PRO A 14 10.63 -11.62 10.12
C PRO A 14 11.05 -12.63 11.20
N THR A 15 10.13 -13.11 12.05
CA THR A 15 10.43 -14.22 12.98
C THR A 15 10.89 -15.49 12.27
N ALA A 16 10.32 -15.84 11.11
CA ALA A 16 10.75 -17.00 10.34
C ALA A 16 12.16 -16.79 9.76
N ILE A 17 12.45 -15.59 9.26
CA ILE A 17 13.79 -15.22 8.76
C ILE A 17 14.83 -15.25 9.89
N GLN A 18 14.42 -14.90 11.11
CA GLN A 18 15.27 -14.87 12.30
C GLN A 18 15.61 -16.26 12.87
N ALA A 19 14.90 -17.32 12.48
CA ALA A 19 14.92 -18.61 13.18
C ALA A 19 16.34 -19.15 13.41
N ASP A 20 17.17 -19.12 12.37
CA ASP A 20 18.54 -19.65 12.39
C ASP A 20 19.62 -18.56 12.49
N CYS A 21 19.22 -17.32 12.76
CA CYS A 21 20.16 -16.21 12.89
C CYS A 21 20.87 -16.24 14.25
N LYS A 22 22.20 -16.13 14.26
CA LYS A 22 23.01 -15.98 15.50
C LYS A 22 22.73 -14.67 16.24
N HIS A 23 22.36 -13.63 15.51
CA HIS A 23 22.05 -12.29 16.01
C HIS A 23 20.70 -11.84 15.44
N PRO A 24 19.58 -12.40 15.91
CA PRO A 24 18.26 -12.11 15.35
C PRO A 24 17.76 -10.69 15.70
N GLU A 25 18.34 -10.06 16.72
CA GLU A 25 17.97 -8.72 17.20
C GLU A 25 18.19 -7.60 16.18
N ARG A 26 19.03 -7.85 15.17
CA ARG A 26 19.37 -6.92 14.08
C ARG A 26 18.74 -7.28 12.74
N VAL A 27 17.87 -8.30 12.71
CA VAL A 27 17.16 -8.75 11.51
C VAL A 27 15.75 -8.19 11.51
N LEU A 28 15.32 -7.61 10.39
CA LEU A 28 13.98 -7.05 10.19
C LEU A 28 13.57 -7.09 8.72
N ILE A 29 12.32 -6.72 8.44
CA ILE A 29 11.86 -6.41 7.09
C ILE A 29 11.95 -4.90 6.87
N GLY A 30 12.45 -4.51 5.69
CA GLY A 30 12.24 -3.20 5.11
C GLY A 30 11.63 -3.40 3.73
N HIS A 31 10.30 -3.31 3.64
CA HIS A 31 9.51 -3.62 2.45
C HIS A 31 9.17 -2.33 1.68
N PRO A 32 9.86 -2.02 0.57
CA PRO A 32 9.49 -0.91 -0.30
C PRO A 32 8.41 -1.30 -1.31
N PHE A 33 7.77 -0.31 -1.93
CA PHE A 33 6.73 -0.53 -2.95
C PHE A 33 7.22 -0.23 -4.36
N ASN A 34 6.89 -1.09 -5.33
CA ASN A 34 7.28 -0.90 -6.72
C ASN A 34 6.38 0.14 -7.43
N PRO A 35 6.95 1.12 -8.18
CA PRO A 35 8.37 1.38 -8.40
C PRO A 35 9.07 2.03 -7.20
N VAL A 36 10.11 1.36 -6.68
CA VAL A 36 10.80 1.70 -5.40
C VAL A 36 11.43 3.09 -5.41
N TYR A 37 11.87 3.56 -6.57
CA TYR A 37 12.48 4.89 -6.73
C TYR A 37 11.45 6.03 -6.74
N LEU A 38 10.14 5.74 -6.73
CA LEU A 38 9.08 6.72 -6.86
C LEU A 38 8.05 6.62 -5.73
N LEU A 39 7.60 5.43 -5.36
CA LEU A 39 6.68 5.26 -4.24
C LEU A 39 7.45 5.34 -2.91
N PRO A 40 7.17 6.34 -2.05
CA PRO A 40 8.03 6.61 -0.90
C PRO A 40 7.80 5.66 0.27
N LEU A 41 6.77 4.81 0.25
CA LEU A 41 6.45 3.96 1.41
C LEU A 41 7.51 2.87 1.59
N CYS A 42 8.01 2.71 2.82
CA CYS A 42 8.76 1.54 3.24
C CYS A 42 8.21 1.01 4.57
N GLU A 43 7.62 -0.18 4.56
CA GLU A 43 7.16 -0.83 5.78
C GLU A 43 8.34 -1.47 6.53
N VAL A 44 8.56 -1.05 7.78
CA VAL A 44 9.58 -1.61 8.67
C VAL A 44 8.89 -2.55 9.65
N VAL A 45 9.24 -3.85 9.58
CA VAL A 45 8.60 -4.89 10.39
C VAL A 45 9.64 -5.63 11.22
N GLY A 46 9.51 -5.55 12.54
CA GLY A 46 10.30 -6.34 13.47
C GLY A 46 9.70 -7.73 13.69
N GLY A 47 10.55 -8.75 13.77
CA GLY A 47 10.17 -10.07 14.26
C GLY A 47 10.20 -10.12 15.79
N SER A 48 9.86 -11.27 16.35
CA SER A 48 9.77 -11.51 17.79
C SER A 48 11.05 -11.21 18.57
N LYS A 49 12.22 -11.27 17.92
CA LYS A 49 13.52 -11.00 18.56
C LYS A 49 14.16 -9.69 18.12
N THR A 50 13.59 -8.95 17.16
CA THR A 50 14.16 -7.66 16.70
C THR A 50 14.19 -6.66 17.84
N SER A 51 15.31 -5.98 18.04
CA SER A 51 15.37 -4.92 19.06
C SER A 51 14.64 -3.66 18.60
N ALA A 52 13.99 -2.98 19.54
CA ALA A 52 13.35 -1.69 19.28
C ALA A 52 14.33 -0.61 18.81
N ASP A 53 15.60 -0.70 19.22
CA ASP A 53 16.67 0.20 18.75
C ASP A 53 16.95 -0.02 17.25
N ASN A 54 17.07 -1.27 16.82
CA ASN A 54 17.30 -1.57 15.41
C ASN A 54 16.11 -1.18 14.51
N ILE A 55 14.87 -1.27 15.01
CA ILE A 55 13.69 -0.73 14.31
C ILE A 55 13.81 0.78 14.15
N LYS A 56 14.14 1.52 15.23
CA LYS A 56 14.31 2.98 15.17
C LYS A 56 15.42 3.39 14.21
N ARG A 57 16.56 2.69 14.24
CA ARG A 57 17.70 2.92 13.34
C ARG A 57 17.32 2.66 11.88
N ALA A 58 16.59 1.59 11.59
CA ALA A 58 16.10 1.30 10.24
C ALA A 58 15.11 2.37 9.75
N MET A 59 14.16 2.77 10.58
CA MET A 59 13.22 3.85 10.27
C MET A 59 13.95 5.16 9.95
N ALA A 60 14.93 5.54 10.78
CA ALA A 60 15.75 6.73 10.55
C ALA A 60 16.55 6.65 9.23
N PHE A 61 17.10 5.48 8.91
CA PHE A 61 17.80 5.24 7.66
C PHE A 61 16.87 5.39 6.45
N TYR A 62 15.70 4.74 6.44
CA TYR A 62 14.76 4.87 5.31
C TYR A 62 14.27 6.31 5.15
N THR A 63 14.00 7.02 6.25
CA THR A 63 13.65 8.44 6.21
C THR A 63 14.79 9.32 5.67
N SER A 64 16.05 9.02 6.00
CA SER A 64 17.18 9.84 5.52
C SER A 64 17.42 9.73 4.01
N ILE A 65 17.01 8.61 3.39
CA ILE A 65 17.09 8.38 1.95
C ILE A 65 15.81 8.75 1.18
N GLY A 66 14.89 9.49 1.80
CA GLY A 66 13.69 10.01 1.12
C GLY A 66 12.46 9.10 1.17
N MET A 67 12.45 8.07 2.02
CA MET A 67 11.29 7.20 2.19
C MET A 67 10.41 7.63 3.38
N HIS A 68 9.11 7.42 3.25
CA HIS A 68 8.18 7.34 4.36
C HIS A 68 8.29 5.97 5.04
N ALA A 69 9.14 5.90 6.06
CA ALA A 69 9.27 4.70 6.87
C ALA A 69 8.02 4.52 7.75
N LEU A 70 7.33 3.37 7.62
CA LEU A 70 6.11 3.03 8.35
C LEU A 70 6.37 1.81 9.24
N HIS A 71 6.28 1.99 10.55
CA HIS A 71 6.51 0.89 11.49
C HIS A 71 5.27 -0.01 11.61
N VAL A 72 5.40 -1.26 11.16
CA VAL A 72 4.43 -2.33 11.37
C VAL A 72 4.69 -2.95 12.74
N ARG A 73 3.88 -2.54 13.72
CA ARG A 73 4.13 -2.80 15.15
C ARG A 73 4.10 -4.27 15.53
N LYS A 74 3.38 -5.09 14.77
CA LYS A 74 3.25 -6.52 14.99
C LYS A 74 3.37 -7.19 13.63
N GLU A 75 4.30 -8.13 13.52
CA GLU A 75 4.42 -8.93 12.30
C GLU A 75 3.11 -9.66 11.97
N ILE A 76 2.81 -9.67 10.68
CA ILE A 76 1.67 -10.32 10.05
C ILE A 76 2.03 -10.55 8.58
N GLU A 77 1.55 -11.63 7.98
CA GLU A 77 1.77 -11.92 6.56
C GLU A 77 1.10 -10.83 5.69
N GLY A 78 1.82 -10.38 4.65
CA GLY A 78 1.40 -9.29 3.76
C GLY A 78 1.39 -7.90 4.41
N TYR A 79 1.88 -7.78 5.65
CA TYR A 79 2.05 -6.52 6.38
C TYR A 79 0.78 -5.65 6.41
N LEU A 80 0.83 -4.35 6.10
CA LEU A 80 -0.36 -3.49 6.12
C LEU A 80 -0.89 -3.20 4.72
N SER A 81 -0.03 -2.68 3.84
CA SER A 81 -0.49 -2.21 2.51
C SER A 81 -0.92 -3.37 1.60
N ASP A 82 -0.16 -4.46 1.54
CA ASP A 82 -0.52 -5.59 0.67
C ASP A 82 -1.81 -6.27 1.14
N ARG A 83 -2.05 -6.37 2.45
CA ARG A 83 -3.34 -6.86 2.97
C ARG A 83 -4.52 -6.02 2.52
N LEU A 84 -4.37 -4.69 2.49
CA LEU A 84 -5.42 -3.78 2.02
C LEU A 84 -5.63 -3.90 0.50
N GLN A 85 -4.54 -3.99 -0.27
CA GLN A 85 -4.59 -4.20 -1.72
C GLN A 85 -5.23 -5.55 -2.08
N GLU A 86 -4.84 -6.63 -1.39
CA GLU A 86 -5.42 -7.96 -1.59
C GLU A 86 -6.91 -8.00 -1.26
N ALA A 87 -7.36 -7.28 -0.23
CA ALA A 87 -8.79 -7.22 0.09
C ALA A 87 -9.62 -6.65 -1.07
N VAL A 88 -9.12 -5.58 -1.71
CA VAL A 88 -9.76 -5.00 -2.91
C VAL A 88 -9.65 -5.96 -4.09
N TRP A 89 -8.49 -6.58 -4.28
CA TRP A 89 -8.25 -7.51 -5.39
C TRP A 89 -9.17 -8.73 -5.35
N ARG A 90 -9.37 -9.32 -4.16
CA ARG A 90 -10.26 -10.47 -3.97
C ARG A 90 -11.70 -10.13 -4.32
N GLU A 91 -12.15 -8.93 -3.97
CA GLU A 91 -13.49 -8.46 -4.35
C GLU A 91 -13.62 -8.27 -5.87
N ILE A 92 -12.60 -7.70 -6.51
CA ILE A 92 -12.57 -7.55 -7.98
C ILE A 92 -12.68 -8.92 -8.66
N LEU A 93 -11.92 -9.92 -8.20
CA LEU A 93 -11.99 -11.27 -8.75
C LEU A 93 -13.40 -11.86 -8.64
N HIS A 94 -14.09 -11.66 -7.52
CA HIS A 94 -15.47 -12.13 -7.36
C HIS A 94 -16.44 -11.41 -8.30
N LEU A 95 -16.33 -10.09 -8.42
CA LEU A 95 -17.22 -9.31 -9.27
C LEU A 95 -17.05 -9.67 -10.75
N VAL A 96 -15.82 -9.93 -11.20
CA VAL A 96 -15.57 -10.44 -12.55
C VAL A 96 -16.07 -11.88 -12.69
N ASN A 97 -15.77 -12.75 -11.72
CA ASN A 97 -16.19 -14.15 -11.74
C ASN A 97 -17.70 -14.32 -11.83
N ASP A 98 -18.44 -13.49 -11.10
CA ASP A 98 -19.90 -13.53 -11.03
C ASP A 98 -20.54 -12.75 -12.19
N GLY A 99 -19.74 -12.17 -13.11
CA GLY A 99 -20.21 -11.44 -14.28
C GLY A 99 -20.88 -10.11 -13.95
N VAL A 100 -20.58 -9.53 -12.78
CA VAL A 100 -21.18 -8.27 -12.30
C VAL A 100 -20.60 -7.06 -13.02
N ALA A 101 -19.31 -7.10 -13.34
CA ALA A 101 -18.60 -6.03 -14.03
C ALA A 101 -17.33 -6.53 -14.70
N THR A 102 -16.84 -5.79 -15.69
CA THR A 102 -15.53 -5.98 -16.31
C THR A 102 -14.41 -5.40 -15.46
N THR A 103 -13.15 -5.77 -15.74
CA THR A 103 -11.97 -5.16 -15.09
C THR A 103 -11.92 -3.64 -15.33
N GLY A 104 -12.31 -3.20 -16.52
CA GLY A 104 -12.45 -1.79 -16.92
C GLY A 104 -13.36 -0.99 -16.00
N GLU A 105 -14.59 -1.46 -15.82
CA GLU A 105 -15.61 -0.81 -15.00
C GLU A 105 -15.22 -0.76 -13.52
N LEU A 106 -14.62 -1.83 -13.00
CA LEU A 106 -14.16 -1.90 -11.62
C LEU A 106 -12.98 -0.95 -11.35
N ASP A 107 -12.02 -0.89 -12.27
CA ASP A 107 -10.93 0.08 -12.18
C ASP A 107 -11.45 1.52 -12.30
N ASP A 108 -12.42 1.78 -13.18
CA ASP A 108 -13.06 3.09 -13.31
C ASP A 108 -13.80 3.49 -12.02
N ALA A 109 -14.47 2.54 -11.36
CA ALA A 109 -15.10 2.78 -10.07
C ALA A 109 -14.07 3.23 -9.01
N ILE A 110 -12.84 2.74 -9.04
CA ILE A 110 -11.74 3.20 -8.17
C ILE A 110 -11.17 4.53 -8.64
N LYS A 111 -10.73 4.63 -9.90
CA LYS A 111 -10.04 5.82 -10.48
C LYS A 111 -10.90 7.08 -10.37
N TYR A 112 -12.19 6.98 -10.70
CA TYR A 112 -13.12 8.11 -10.68
C TYR A 112 -13.88 8.25 -9.35
N GLY A 113 -13.76 7.28 -8.44
CA GLY A 113 -14.39 7.30 -7.13
C GLY A 113 -13.38 7.51 -6.00
N PRO A 114 -13.15 6.50 -5.13
CA PRO A 114 -12.36 6.67 -3.92
C PRO A 114 -10.84 6.81 -4.18
N GLY A 115 -10.32 6.35 -5.32
CA GLY A 115 -8.89 6.41 -5.65
C GLY A 115 -8.34 7.83 -5.68
N LEU A 116 -9.11 8.79 -6.19
CA LEU A 116 -8.69 10.20 -6.25
C LEU A 116 -8.39 10.79 -4.86
N ARG A 117 -9.22 10.45 -3.87
CA ARG A 117 -9.03 10.90 -2.47
C ARG A 117 -8.02 10.06 -1.70
N TRP A 118 -7.87 8.78 -2.05
CA TRP A 118 -6.89 7.89 -1.41
C TRP A 118 -5.44 8.33 -1.61
N ALA A 119 -5.15 9.06 -2.70
CA ALA A 119 -3.82 9.60 -2.97
C ALA A 119 -3.27 10.50 -1.84
N PHE A 120 -4.13 11.15 -1.05
CA PHE A 120 -3.72 12.04 0.04
C PHE A 120 -4.47 11.83 1.35
N MET A 121 -5.55 11.05 1.35
CA MET A 121 -6.37 10.81 2.52
C MET A 121 -6.79 9.34 2.61
N GLY A 122 -6.32 8.66 3.66
CA GLY A 122 -6.68 7.26 3.91
C GLY A 122 -8.15 7.07 4.32
N THR A 123 -8.63 5.83 4.15
CA THR A 123 -10.01 5.41 4.41
C THR A 123 -10.53 5.80 5.80
N ASN A 124 -9.68 5.75 6.83
CA ASN A 124 -10.07 6.13 8.20
C ASN A 124 -10.47 7.60 8.29
N MET A 125 -9.71 8.51 7.68
CA MET A 125 -10.03 9.95 7.71
C MET A 125 -11.22 10.28 6.82
N ILE A 126 -11.35 9.59 5.69
CA ILE A 126 -12.52 9.67 4.83
C ILE A 126 -13.81 9.36 5.60
N PHE A 127 -13.84 8.23 6.32
CA PHE A 127 -15.01 7.82 7.08
C PHE A 127 -15.20 8.64 8.35
N HIS A 128 -14.12 9.19 8.92
CA HIS A 128 -14.25 10.19 9.96
C HIS A 128 -15.01 11.41 9.46
N MET A 129 -14.65 11.99 8.32
CA MET A 129 -15.36 13.14 7.75
C MET A 129 -16.80 12.80 7.35
N ALA A 130 -17.06 11.58 6.86
CA ALA A 130 -18.41 11.13 6.56
C ALA A 130 -19.33 11.10 7.78
N GLY A 131 -18.77 11.01 8.99
CA GLY A 131 -19.51 11.11 10.25
C GLY A 131 -19.80 12.55 10.72
N GLY A 132 -19.46 13.58 9.93
CA GLY A 132 -19.63 14.99 10.28
C GLY A 132 -18.80 15.40 11.50
N ASP A 133 -19.25 16.42 12.24
CA ASP A 133 -18.53 16.97 13.41
C ASP A 133 -18.33 15.95 14.54
N THR A 134 -19.17 14.92 14.61
CA THR A 134 -19.04 13.82 15.58
C THR A 134 -18.03 12.76 15.12
N GLY A 135 -17.64 12.81 13.85
CA GLY A 135 -16.57 12.03 13.28
C GLY A 135 -16.84 10.52 13.26
N MET A 136 -15.75 9.76 13.36
CA MET A 136 -15.77 8.29 13.28
C MET A 136 -16.75 7.62 14.28
N ARG A 137 -17.00 8.22 15.45
CA ARG A 137 -17.96 7.65 16.41
C ARG A 137 -19.36 7.59 15.81
N HIS A 138 -19.82 8.68 15.21
CA HIS A 138 -21.12 8.72 14.57
C HIS A 138 -21.18 7.75 13.38
N MET A 139 -20.14 7.79 12.53
CA MET A 139 -20.02 6.89 11.38
C MET A 139 -20.15 5.41 11.79
N LEU A 140 -19.45 4.98 12.83
CA LEU A 140 -19.51 3.59 13.31
C LEU A 140 -20.86 3.22 13.95
N HIS A 141 -21.53 4.14 14.64
CA HIS A 141 -22.87 3.87 15.16
C HIS A 141 -23.92 3.77 14.06
N GLN A 142 -23.85 4.66 13.06
CA GLN A 142 -24.81 4.71 11.96
C GLN A 142 -24.66 3.51 11.01
N PHE A 143 -23.42 3.18 10.61
CA PHE A 143 -23.15 2.17 9.58
C PHE A 143 -22.63 0.83 10.14
N GLY A 144 -22.34 0.75 11.44
CA GLY A 144 -21.91 -0.50 12.09
C GLY A 144 -22.82 -1.70 11.82
N PRO A 145 -24.17 -1.56 11.82
CA PRO A 145 -25.07 -2.66 11.44
C PRO A 145 -24.87 -3.14 10.00
N ALA A 146 -24.55 -2.25 9.06
CA ALA A 146 -24.35 -2.59 7.65
C ALA A 146 -23.07 -3.41 7.42
N LEU A 147 -22.06 -3.29 8.30
CA LEU A 147 -20.82 -4.09 8.22
C LEU A 147 -21.06 -5.60 8.40
N LYS A 148 -22.22 -6.00 8.90
CA LYS A 148 -22.61 -7.42 9.03
C LYS A 148 -23.29 -7.97 7.77
N LEU A 149 -23.62 -7.10 6.81
CA LEU A 149 -24.23 -7.52 5.56
C LEU A 149 -23.14 -8.14 4.67
N PRO A 150 -23.44 -9.22 3.93
CA PRO A 150 -22.46 -9.94 3.12
C PRO A 150 -22.23 -9.22 1.77
N TRP A 151 -21.88 -7.94 1.81
CA TRP A 151 -21.71 -7.11 0.62
C TRP A 151 -20.38 -7.34 -0.10
N THR A 152 -19.36 -7.82 0.61
CA THR A 152 -18.00 -8.02 0.07
C THR A 152 -17.45 -9.36 0.52
N LYS A 153 -16.51 -9.92 -0.25
CA LYS A 153 -15.92 -11.25 -0.04
C LYS A 153 -14.41 -11.12 0.13
N LEU A 154 -13.91 -11.55 1.29
CA LEU A 154 -12.47 -11.49 1.64
C LEU A 154 -11.71 -12.78 1.37
N GLU A 155 -12.39 -13.89 1.12
CA GLU A 155 -11.78 -15.13 0.61
C GLU A 155 -11.77 -15.04 -0.91
N ALA A 156 -10.67 -15.43 -1.57
CA ALA A 156 -10.59 -15.38 -3.03
C ALA A 156 -11.53 -16.44 -3.66
N PRO A 157 -12.09 -16.19 -4.86
CA PRO A 157 -12.75 -17.25 -5.62
C PRO A 157 -11.71 -18.28 -6.10
N GLU A 158 -12.19 -19.46 -6.50
CA GLU A 158 -11.37 -20.41 -7.25
C GLU A 158 -10.94 -19.77 -8.58
N LEU A 159 -9.65 -19.83 -8.90
CA LEU A 159 -9.10 -19.30 -10.15
C LEU A 159 -9.30 -20.33 -11.27
N THR A 160 -10.54 -20.45 -11.74
CA THR A 160 -10.87 -21.27 -12.90
C THR A 160 -10.25 -20.68 -14.17
N ASP A 161 -10.03 -21.52 -15.19
CA ASP A 161 -9.54 -21.05 -16.49
C ASP A 161 -10.46 -19.97 -17.08
N GLU A 162 -11.79 -20.10 -16.90
CA GLU A 162 -12.77 -19.10 -17.35
C GLU A 162 -12.62 -17.74 -16.63
N LEU A 163 -12.35 -17.74 -15.32
CA LEU A 163 -12.08 -16.50 -14.59
C LEU A 163 -10.77 -15.88 -15.07
N ILE A 164 -9.72 -16.69 -15.22
CA ILE A 164 -8.42 -16.23 -15.69
C ILE A 164 -8.56 -15.60 -17.08
N ASP A 165 -9.25 -16.27 -18.01
CA ASP A 165 -9.46 -15.78 -19.37
C ASP A 165 -10.21 -14.44 -19.37
N ARG A 166 -11.25 -14.28 -18.55
CA ARG A 166 -11.97 -13.00 -18.41
C ARG A 166 -11.08 -11.87 -17.88
N MET A 167 -10.21 -12.17 -16.91
CA MET A 167 -9.25 -11.19 -16.40
C MET A 167 -8.21 -10.81 -17.46
N VAL A 168 -7.73 -11.78 -18.25
CA VAL A 168 -6.78 -11.55 -19.35
C VAL A 168 -7.42 -10.71 -20.44
N GLU A 169 -8.62 -11.05 -20.89
CA GLU A 169 -9.35 -10.30 -21.91
C GLU A 169 -9.60 -8.85 -21.46
N GLY A 170 -10.17 -8.65 -20.28
CA GLY A 170 -10.46 -7.32 -19.76
C GLY A 170 -9.21 -6.45 -19.61
N THR A 171 -8.10 -7.00 -19.10
CA THR A 171 -6.85 -6.25 -18.96
C THR A 171 -6.17 -5.96 -20.31
N HIS A 172 -6.30 -6.85 -21.30
CA HIS A 172 -5.85 -6.58 -22.67
C HIS A 172 -6.65 -5.44 -23.32
N GLU A 173 -7.98 -5.43 -23.15
CA GLU A 173 -8.83 -4.34 -23.63
C GLU A 173 -8.43 -3.00 -22.98
N GLN A 174 -8.22 -2.99 -21.67
CA GLN A 174 -7.79 -1.80 -20.93
C GLN A 174 -6.40 -1.30 -21.35
N ALA A 175 -5.47 -2.20 -21.63
CA ALA A 175 -4.14 -1.84 -22.14
C ALA A 175 -4.26 -1.10 -23.48
N GLY A 176 -5.29 -1.39 -24.27
CA GLY A 176 -5.61 -0.67 -25.51
C GLY A 176 -4.46 -0.69 -26.50
N GLY A 177 -3.78 -1.83 -26.63
CA GLY A 177 -2.63 -2.04 -27.51
C GLY A 177 -1.30 -1.43 -27.03
N LYS A 178 -1.27 -0.75 -25.87
CA LYS A 178 -0.02 -0.23 -25.30
C LYS A 178 0.83 -1.36 -24.73
N THR A 179 2.13 -1.21 -24.89
CA THR A 179 3.12 -2.07 -24.24
C THR A 179 3.16 -1.80 -22.73
N VAL A 180 3.63 -2.78 -21.96
CA VAL A 180 3.87 -2.62 -20.51
C VAL A 180 4.74 -1.39 -20.24
N LYS A 181 5.79 -1.17 -21.04
CA LYS A 181 6.69 -0.01 -20.89
C LYS A 181 5.97 1.33 -21.08
N GLU A 182 5.06 1.43 -22.02
CA GLU A 182 4.26 2.66 -22.23
C GLU A 182 3.30 2.90 -21.05
N LEU A 183 2.70 1.84 -20.52
CA LEU A 183 1.84 1.92 -19.34
C LEU A 183 2.64 2.31 -18.08
N GLU A 184 3.84 1.76 -17.89
CA GLU A 184 4.76 2.14 -16.82
C GLU A 184 5.16 3.60 -16.92
N GLN A 185 5.54 4.07 -18.12
CA GLN A 185 5.91 5.46 -18.33
C GLN A 185 4.74 6.42 -18.04
N LEU A 186 3.52 6.06 -18.45
CA LEU A 186 2.32 6.82 -18.14
C LEU A 186 2.06 6.85 -16.63
N ARG A 187 2.09 5.69 -15.96
CA ARG A 187 1.93 5.55 -14.51
C ARG A 187 2.93 6.44 -13.77
N ASP A 188 4.21 6.35 -14.12
CA ASP A 188 5.28 7.04 -13.40
C ASP A 188 5.19 8.55 -13.58
N ASN A 189 4.87 9.03 -14.78
CA ASN A 189 4.61 10.46 -15.03
C ASN A 189 3.42 10.96 -14.19
N CYS A 190 2.31 10.24 -14.19
CA CYS A 190 1.13 10.60 -13.38
C CYS A 190 1.45 10.61 -11.88
N LEU A 191 2.19 9.62 -11.39
CA LEU A 191 2.61 9.55 -9.99
C LEU A 191 3.49 10.76 -9.60
N ILE A 192 4.46 11.13 -10.44
CA ILE A 192 5.30 12.32 -10.22
C ILE A 192 4.43 13.59 -10.13
N ASP A 193 3.48 13.76 -11.03
CA ASP A 193 2.62 14.96 -11.06
C ASP A 193 1.65 15.02 -9.87
N ILE A 194 1.14 13.87 -9.42
CA ILE A 194 0.36 13.77 -8.17
C ILE A 194 1.24 14.18 -6.98
N MET A 195 2.44 13.61 -6.84
CA MET A 195 3.35 13.90 -5.73
C MET A 195 3.71 15.39 -5.67
N ARG A 196 4.03 16.02 -6.81
CA ARG A 196 4.30 17.46 -6.91
C ARG A 196 3.08 18.32 -6.58
N SER A 197 1.89 17.87 -6.97
CA SER A 197 0.65 18.58 -6.64
C SER A 197 0.41 18.56 -5.13
N LEU A 198 0.64 17.42 -4.47
CA LEU A 198 0.51 17.28 -3.02
C LEU A 198 1.62 17.99 -2.24
N GLN A 199 2.81 18.16 -2.82
CA GLN A 199 3.93 18.86 -2.20
C GLN A 199 3.57 20.31 -1.83
N LYS A 200 2.75 20.98 -2.65
CA LYS A 200 2.25 22.34 -2.39
C LYS A 200 1.48 22.47 -1.07
N TYR A 201 0.91 21.36 -0.59
CA TYR A 201 0.13 21.28 0.64
C TYR A 201 0.88 20.54 1.76
N GLU A 202 2.12 20.10 1.51
CA GLU A 202 2.95 19.32 2.42
C GLU A 202 2.20 18.14 3.07
N ILE A 203 1.42 17.41 2.26
CA ILE A 203 0.60 16.27 2.70
C ILE A 203 1.01 14.98 1.99
N ALA A 204 0.82 13.85 2.66
CA ALA A 204 1.06 12.51 2.12
C ALA A 204 2.44 12.38 1.44
N SER A 205 2.50 11.85 0.21
CA SER A 205 3.75 11.73 -0.55
C SER A 205 4.40 13.08 -0.88
N GLY A 206 3.61 14.14 -0.99
CA GLY A 206 4.09 15.51 -1.17
C GLY A 206 4.91 16.02 0.02
N LYS A 207 4.55 15.63 1.25
CA LYS A 207 5.34 15.93 2.45
C LYS A 207 6.73 15.30 2.38
N VAL A 208 6.79 14.04 1.93
CA VAL A 208 8.07 13.32 1.81
C VAL A 208 9.00 14.04 0.85
N LEU A 209 8.47 14.50 -0.29
CA LEU A 209 9.22 15.26 -1.28
C LEU A 209 9.71 16.61 -0.73
N ALA A 210 8.85 17.35 -0.02
CA ALA A 210 9.21 18.61 0.62
C ALA A 210 10.33 18.42 1.67
N ASP A 211 10.21 17.41 2.53
CA ASP A 211 11.21 17.10 3.55
C ASP A 211 12.55 16.67 2.92
N ASP A 212 12.52 15.94 1.79
CA ASP A 212 13.73 15.54 1.06
C ASP A 212 14.45 16.70 0.39
N GLU A 213 13.71 17.59 -0.26
CA GLU A 213 14.28 18.82 -0.82
C GLU A 213 14.91 19.70 0.26
N ALA A 214 14.28 19.82 1.42
CA ALA A 214 14.82 20.56 2.55
C ALA A 214 16.14 19.95 3.05
N ARG A 215 16.22 18.61 3.17
CA ARG A 215 17.46 17.92 3.54
C ARG A 215 18.58 18.14 2.52
N ARG A 216 18.29 18.02 1.22
CA ARG A 216 19.29 18.25 0.16
C ARG A 216 19.83 19.68 0.17
N LYS A 217 18.97 20.67 0.44
CA LYS A 217 19.38 22.08 0.59
C LYS A 217 20.23 22.34 1.84
N ALA A 218 20.01 21.60 2.92
CA ALA A 218 20.75 21.75 4.17
C ALA A 218 22.10 20.99 4.19
N GLY A 219 22.26 19.98 3.33
CA GLY A 219 23.45 19.13 3.24
C GLY A 219 24.34 19.37 2.02
N GLY A 220 24.05 20.39 1.20
CA GLY A 220 24.90 20.87 0.09
C GLY A 220 25.58 22.19 0.45
#